data_AF-A0A4Y3KCK9-F1
#
_entry.id   AF-A0A4Y3KCK9-F1
#
_cell.length_a   1.000
_cell.length_b   1.000
_cell.length_c   1.000
_cell.angle_alpha   90.00
_cell.angle_beta   90.00
_cell.angle_gamma   90.00
#
_symmetry.space_group_name_H-M   'P 1'
#
loop_
_entity.id
_entity.type
_entity.pdbx_description
1 polymer ?
#
loop_
_entity_poly.entity_id
_entity_poly.type
_entity_poly.pdbx_seq_one_letter_code
_entity_poly.pdbx_strand_id
1 'polypeptide(L)'
;MTAGSGWDTLADVVSVVALLGGSFLVLAAGVGALRFPDLLARMHAGTKPQVLGLVLVLVGLGLRLRSGGAVWALVLVAVFGLLTAPVAAHMVGRAGYRTGKVRNDLLVADELTRDLREARTRDDV
;
A
#
# COMPACT_ATOMS: atom_id res chain seq x y z
N MET A 1 25.46 21.01 -22.41
CA MET A 1 25.15 21.04 -20.96
C MET A 1 24.56 22.40 -20.66
N THR A 2 23.26 22.59 -20.94
CA THR A 2 22.59 23.86 -20.63
C THR A 2 22.45 23.93 -19.11
N ALA A 3 23.01 24.96 -18.49
CA ALA A 3 22.77 25.26 -17.09
C ALA A 3 21.25 25.36 -16.87
N GLY A 4 20.65 24.30 -16.34
CA GLY A 4 19.30 24.38 -15.80
C GLY A 4 19.32 25.48 -14.75
N SER A 5 18.24 26.24 -14.67
CA SER A 5 18.07 27.17 -13.56
C SER A 5 18.30 26.41 -12.24
N GLY A 6 18.76 27.06 -11.16
CA GLY A 6 18.98 26.36 -9.88
C GLY A 6 17.76 25.54 -9.42
N TRP A 7 16.56 25.95 -9.84
CA TRP A 7 15.29 25.24 -9.68
C TRP A 7 15.22 23.91 -10.43
N ASP A 8 15.76 23.82 -11.64
CA ASP A 8 15.78 22.59 -12.42
C ASP A 8 16.67 21.53 -11.76
N THR A 9 17.86 21.94 -11.32
CA THR A 9 18.77 21.05 -10.59
C THR A 9 18.16 20.58 -9.28
N LEU A 10 17.51 21.48 -8.53
CA LEU A 10 16.82 21.10 -7.30
C LEU A 10 15.70 20.09 -7.56
N ALA A 11 14.85 20.34 -8.55
CA ALA A 11 13.77 19.44 -8.91
C ALA A 11 14.28 18.07 -9.38
N ASP A 12 15.38 18.02 -10.14
CA ASP A 12 16.00 16.77 -10.57
C ASP A 12 16.53 15.97 -9.38
N VAL A 13 17.23 16.63 -8.44
CA VAL A 13 17.73 15.97 -7.21
C VAL A 13 16.58 15.42 -6.38
N VAL A 14 15.53 16.21 -6.15
CA VAL A 14 14.33 15.76 -5.41
C VAL A 14 13.65 14.60 -6.14
N SER A 15 13.56 14.65 -7.47
CA SER A 15 12.97 13.58 -8.27
C SER A 15 13.75 12.27 -8.12
N VAL A 16 15.08 12.31 -8.18
CA VAL A 16 15.93 11.14 -8.01
C VAL A 16 15.77 10.53 -6.61
N VAL A 17 15.80 11.37 -5.57
CA VAL A 17 15.61 10.91 -4.18
C VAL A 17 14.23 10.28 -3.99
N ALA A 18 13.17 10.91 -4.54
CA ALA A 18 11.82 10.39 -4.45
C ALA A 18 11.64 9.07 -5.20
N LEU A 19 12.23 8.93 -6.40
CA LEU A 19 12.18 7.68 -7.18
C LEU A 19 12.94 6.55 -6.50
N LEU A 20 14.15 6.80 -5.98
CA LEU A 20 14.95 5.80 -5.28
C LEU A 20 14.29 5.38 -3.96
N GLY A 21 13.83 6.36 -3.16
CA GLY A 21 13.12 6.11 -1.92
C GLY A 21 11.82 5.33 -2.16
N GLY A 22 11.03 5.75 -3.15
CA GLY A 22 9.78 5.08 -3.48
C GLY A 22 9.98 3.66 -4.02
N SER A 23 10.98 3.45 -4.86
CA SER A 23 11.36 2.11 -5.35
C SER A 23 11.80 1.19 -4.21
N PHE A 24 12.60 1.69 -3.26
CA PHE A 24 13.01 0.95 -2.07
C PHE A 24 11.79 0.56 -1.21
N LEU A 25 10.83 1.47 -1.03
CA LEU A 25 9.61 1.20 -0.27
C LEU A 25 8.73 0.13 -0.94
N VAL A 26 8.57 0.19 -2.27
CA VAL A 26 7.84 -0.83 -3.04
C VAL A 26 8.53 -2.19 -2.93
N LEU A 27 9.86 -2.22 -3.00
CA LEU A 27 10.64 -3.44 -2.79
C LEU A 27 10.43 -3.98 -1.36
N ALA A 28 10.50 -3.11 -0.35
CA ALA A 28 10.26 -3.48 1.05
C ALA A 28 8.85 -4.04 1.26
N ALA A 29 7.83 -3.50 0.59
CA ALA A 29 6.47 -4.03 0.61
C ALA A 29 6.40 -5.46 0.05
N GLY A 30 7.07 -5.71 -1.09
CA GLY A 30 7.16 -7.04 -1.69
C GLY A 30 7.90 -8.04 -0.81
N VAL A 31 9.04 -7.65 -0.23
CA VAL A 31 9.80 -8.48 0.72
C VAL A 31 8.98 -8.76 1.98
N GLY A 32 8.28 -7.76 2.51
CA GLY A 32 7.38 -7.92 3.65
C GLY A 32 6.26 -8.93 3.37
N ALA A 33 5.64 -8.84 2.20
CA ALA A 33 4.59 -9.78 1.78
C ALA A 33 5.06 -11.25 1.73
N LEU A 34 6.35 -11.49 1.42
CA LEU A 34 6.94 -12.84 1.40
C LEU A 34 7.45 -13.29 2.78
N ARG A 35 7.97 -12.37 3.59
CA ARG A 35 8.66 -12.72 4.85
C ARG A 35 7.72 -12.94 6.03
N PHE A 36 6.58 -12.25 6.10
CA PHE A 36 5.67 -12.42 7.23
C PHE A 36 4.94 -13.77 7.15
N PRO A 37 4.78 -14.52 8.26
CA PRO A 37 4.09 -15.80 8.26
C PRO A 37 2.57 -15.68 8.39
N ASP A 38 2.05 -14.52 8.81
CA ASP A 38 0.62 -14.28 9.03
C ASP A 38 0.00 -13.40 7.94
N LEU A 39 -1.25 -13.68 7.58
CA LEU A 39 -1.98 -12.99 6.53
C LEU A 39 -2.24 -11.51 6.85
N LEU A 40 -2.61 -11.18 8.09
CA LEU A 40 -2.85 -9.80 8.50
C LEU A 40 -1.52 -9.02 8.52
N ALA A 41 -0.45 -9.64 9.03
CA ALA A 41 0.89 -9.07 9.00
C ALA A 41 1.40 -8.82 7.56
N ARG A 42 1.16 -9.77 6.64
CA ARG A 42 1.48 -9.61 5.20
C ARG A 42 0.71 -8.46 4.57
N MET A 43 -0.59 -8.33 4.85
CA MET A 43 -1.40 -7.22 4.34
C MET A 43 -0.92 -5.89 4.88
N HIS A 44 -0.57 -5.79 6.17
CA HIS A 44 -0.03 -4.55 6.74
C HIS A 44 1.32 -4.17 6.14
N ALA A 45 2.23 -5.13 6.02
CA ALA A 45 3.55 -4.91 5.46
C ALA A 45 3.51 -4.64 3.95
N GLY A 46 2.54 -5.22 3.24
CA GLY A 46 2.38 -5.03 1.81
C GLY A 46 1.63 -3.75 1.44
N THR A 47 0.74 -3.22 2.29
CA THR A 47 -0.07 -2.04 1.93
C THR A 47 0.58 -0.72 2.33
N LYS A 48 1.14 -0.61 3.55
CA LYS A 48 1.66 0.67 4.07
C LYS A 48 2.87 1.19 3.29
N PRO A 49 3.95 0.41 3.10
CA PRO A 49 5.11 0.88 2.34
C PRO A 49 4.77 1.01 0.84
N GLN A 50 3.86 0.18 0.31
CA GLN A 50 3.46 0.24 -1.09
C GLN A 50 2.76 1.55 -1.45
N VAL A 51 1.81 2.01 -0.64
CA VAL A 51 1.10 3.27 -0.90
C VAL A 51 2.06 4.46 -0.81
N LEU A 52 2.91 4.50 0.21
CA LEU A 52 3.95 5.53 0.34
C LEU A 52 4.94 5.50 -0.83
N GLY A 53 5.40 4.30 -1.23
CA GLY A 53 6.33 4.14 -2.34
C GLY A 53 5.73 4.58 -3.68
N LEU A 54 4.47 4.24 -3.93
CA LEU A 54 3.73 4.70 -5.11
C LEU A 54 3.63 6.23 -5.13
N VAL A 55 3.23 6.86 -4.02
CA VAL A 55 3.11 8.33 -3.94
C VAL A 55 4.47 8.99 -4.21
N LEU A 56 5.55 8.50 -3.61
CA LEU A 56 6.90 9.02 -3.85
C LEU A 56 7.32 8.92 -5.32
N VAL A 57 7.06 7.78 -5.96
CA VAL A 57 7.37 7.57 -7.38
C VAL A 57 6.58 8.51 -8.26
N LEU A 58 5.27 8.68 -8.00
CA LEU A 58 4.42 9.58 -8.78
C LEU A 58 4.84 11.04 -8.62
N VAL A 59 5.22 11.47 -7.41
CA VAL A 59 5.76 12.82 -7.16
C VAL A 59 7.07 13.02 -7.92
N GLY A 60 8.02 12.09 -7.82
CA GLY A 60 9.30 12.19 -8.53
C GLY A 60 9.13 12.20 -10.05
N LEU A 61 8.15 11.44 -10.57
CA LEU A 61 7.85 11.41 -11.99
C LEU A 61 7.14 12.69 -12.47
N GLY A 62 6.26 13.26 -11.65
CA GLY A 62 5.61 14.54 -11.92
C GLY A 62 6.60 15.70 -12.00
N LEU A 63 7.56 15.74 -11.06
CA LEU A 63 8.63 16.74 -11.04
C LEU A 63 9.57 16.66 -12.25
N ARG A 64 9.76 15.46 -12.80
CA ARG A 64 10.65 15.20 -13.95
C ARG A 64 9.97 15.40 -15.31
N LEU A 65 8.72 14.96 -15.47
CA LEU A 65 8.02 15.06 -16.75
C LEU A 65 7.49 16.46 -17.02
N ARG A 66 7.03 17.18 -15.98
CA ARG A 66 6.47 18.55 -16.02
C ARG A 66 5.47 18.82 -17.17
N SER A 67 4.86 17.77 -17.72
CA SER A 67 3.92 17.87 -18.83
C SER A 67 2.50 17.65 -18.32
N GLY A 68 1.58 18.53 -18.73
CA GLY A 68 0.20 18.49 -18.23
C GLY A 68 -0.50 17.15 -18.47
N GLY A 69 -0.27 16.52 -19.63
CA GLY A 69 -0.81 15.20 -19.95
C GLY A 69 -0.27 14.08 -19.06
N ALA A 70 1.04 14.09 -18.76
CA ALA A 70 1.62 13.09 -17.85
C ALA A 70 1.10 13.26 -16.44
N VAL A 71 0.99 14.50 -15.95
CA VAL A 71 0.46 14.76 -14.59
C VAL A 71 -0.94 14.19 -14.44
N TRP A 72 -1.83 14.38 -15.43
CA TRP A 72 -3.17 13.79 -15.40
C TRP A 72 -3.15 12.25 -15.35
N ALA A 73 -2.29 11.61 -16.15
CA ALA A 73 -2.13 10.17 -16.10
C ALA A 73 -1.62 9.69 -14.73
N LEU A 74 -0.66 10.40 -14.13
CA LEU A 74 -0.11 10.08 -12.80
C LEU A 74 -1.16 10.22 -11.69
N VAL A 75 -1.99 11.26 -11.76
CA VAL A 75 -3.12 11.44 -10.83
C VAL A 75 -4.11 10.27 -10.97
N LEU A 76 -4.41 9.86 -12.20
CA LEU A 76 -5.31 8.73 -12.45
C LEU A 76 -4.75 7.43 -11.85
N VAL A 77 -3.44 7.17 -12.03
CA VAL A 77 -2.75 6.04 -11.40
C VAL A 77 -2.82 6.12 -9.88
N ALA A 78 -2.62 7.30 -9.28
CA ALA A 78 -2.72 7.50 -7.84
C ALA A 78 -4.12 7.14 -7.33
N VAL A 79 -5.16 7.70 -7.94
CA VAL A 79 -6.55 7.51 -7.54
C VAL A 79 -6.95 6.05 -7.68
N PHE A 80 -6.71 5.42 -8.83
CA PHE A 80 -7.03 4.01 -9.02
C PHE A 80 -6.24 3.10 -8.08
N GLY A 81 -4.96 3.39 -7.84
CA GLY A 81 -4.14 2.64 -6.89
C GLY A 81 -4.68 2.72 -5.47
N LEU A 82 -5.02 3.93 -5.02
CA LEU A 82 -5.57 4.18 -3.67
C LEU A 82 -6.98 3.63 -3.49
N LEU A 83 -7.79 3.54 -4.54
CA LEU A 83 -9.13 2.93 -4.47
C LEU A 83 -9.06 1.40 -4.51
N THR A 84 -8.18 0.84 -5.34
CA THR A 84 -8.09 -0.61 -5.53
C THR A 84 -7.42 -1.30 -4.34
N ALA A 85 -6.41 -0.67 -3.73
CA ALA A 85 -5.65 -1.28 -2.64
C ALA A 85 -6.50 -1.60 -1.38
N PRO A 86 -7.36 -0.70 -0.86
CA PRO A 86 -8.24 -1.00 0.27
C PRO A 86 -9.28 -2.07 -0.05
N VAL A 87 -9.84 -2.05 -1.26
CA VAL A 87 -10.83 -3.05 -1.70
C VAL A 87 -10.18 -4.43 -1.76
N ALA A 88 -9.00 -4.53 -2.36
CA ALA A 88 -8.23 -5.77 -2.41
C ALA A 88 -7.86 -6.26 -1.00
N ALA A 89 -7.38 -5.37 -0.12
CA ALA A 89 -7.04 -5.71 1.26
C ALA A 89 -8.28 -6.22 2.04
N HIS A 90 -9.43 -5.57 1.86
CA HIS A 90 -10.68 -5.98 2.50
C HIS A 90 -11.15 -7.36 2.01
N MET A 91 -11.12 -7.61 0.70
CA MET A 91 -11.47 -8.92 0.14
C MET A 91 -10.54 -10.03 0.61
N VAL A 92 -9.23 -9.77 0.63
CA VAL A 92 -8.22 -10.73 1.12
C VAL A 92 -8.39 -11.00 2.61
N GLY A 93 -8.64 -9.97 3.43
CA GLY A 93 -8.92 -10.12 4.85
C GLY A 93 -10.16 -10.98 5.12
N ARG A 94 -11.28 -10.68 4.43
CA ARG A 94 -12.52 -11.45 4.54
C ARG A 94 -12.34 -12.91 4.12
N ALA A 95 -11.63 -13.15 3.01
CA ALA A 95 -11.32 -14.49 2.54
C ALA A 95 -10.38 -15.25 3.49
N GLY A 96 -9.41 -14.55 4.08
CA GLY A 96 -8.49 -15.10 5.09
C GLY A 96 -9.23 -15.61 6.32
N TYR A 97 -10.12 -14.79 6.90
CA TYR A 97 -10.95 -15.17 8.03
C TYR A 97 -11.87 -16.36 7.69
N ARG A 98 -12.54 -16.32 6.54
CA ARG A 98 -13.47 -17.39 6.13
C ARG A 98 -12.77 -18.74 5.86
N THR A 99 -11.51 -18.72 5.46
CA THR A 99 -10.74 -19.94 5.18
C THR A 99 -9.91 -20.43 6.36
N GLY A 100 -10.03 -19.80 7.54
CA GLY A 100 -9.28 -20.16 8.74
C GLY A 100 -7.76 -19.92 8.61
N LYS A 101 -7.32 -19.12 7.63
CA LYS A 101 -5.90 -18.82 7.39
C LYS A 101 -5.37 -17.66 8.24
N VAL A 102 -6.19 -17.13 9.14
CA VAL A 102 -5.77 -16.14 10.14
C VAL A 102 -5.18 -16.87 11.33
N ARG A 103 -3.96 -16.48 11.72
CA ARG A 103 -3.27 -17.10 12.85
C ARG A 103 -3.78 -16.54 14.18
N ASN A 104 -4.72 -17.26 14.78
CA ASN A 104 -5.31 -16.89 16.07
C ASN A 104 -4.30 -16.88 17.23
N ASP A 105 -3.18 -17.60 17.09
CA ASP A 105 -2.11 -17.66 18.08
C ASP A 105 -1.27 -16.37 18.17
N LEU A 106 -1.40 -15.48 17.17
CA LEU A 106 -0.74 -14.16 17.15
C LEU A 106 -1.68 -13.00 17.52
N LEU A 107 -2.98 -13.27 17.70
CA LEU A 107 -3.98 -12.26 18.03
C LEU A 107 -4.05 -12.10 19.56
N VAL A 108 -3.78 -10.88 20.05
CA VAL A 108 -3.96 -10.55 21.47
C VAL A 108 -5.45 -10.39 21.81
N ALA A 109 -6.24 -9.88 20.87
CA ALA A 109 -7.69 -9.76 20.97
C ALA A 109 -8.33 -10.11 19.61
N ASP A 110 -9.38 -10.92 19.64
CA ASP A 110 -10.21 -11.27 18.48
C ASP A 110 -11.69 -11.08 18.83
N GLU A 111 -12.13 -9.83 18.75
CA GLU A 111 -13.52 -9.43 19.00
C GLU A 111 -14.46 -9.94 17.89
N LEU A 112 -13.98 -10.05 16.65
CA LEU A 112 -14.80 -10.52 15.53
C LEU A 112 -15.25 -11.97 15.72
N THR A 113 -14.35 -12.86 16.14
CA THR A 113 -14.71 -14.25 16.45
C THR A 113 -15.65 -14.33 17.65
N ARG A 114 -15.49 -13.44 18.64
CA ARG A 114 -16.39 -13.38 19.80
C ARG A 114 -17.80 -12.99 19.36
N ASP A 115 -17.96 -11.91 18.61
CA ASP A 115 -19.25 -11.41 18.13
C ASP A 115 -19.97 -12.45 17.26
N LEU A 116 -19.23 -13.15 16.38
CA LEU A 116 -19.78 -14.21 15.54
C LEU A 116 -20.29 -15.41 16.35
N ARG A 117 -19.63 -15.75 17.46
CA ARG A 117 -20.10 -16.81 18.36
C ARG A 117 -21.35 -16.38 19.11
N GLU A 118 -21.37 -15.15 19.63
CA GLU A 118 -22.52 -14.59 20.33
C GLU A 118 -23.76 -14.50 19.43
N ALA A 119 -23.59 -14.08 18.17
CA ALA A 119 -24.67 -14.07 17.18
C ALA A 119 -25.23 -15.48 16.91
N ARG A 120 -24.37 -16.48 16.74
CA ARG A 120 -24.81 -17.86 16.51
C ARG A 120 -25.59 -18.43 17.69
N THR A 121 -25.13 -18.19 18.92
CA THR A 121 -25.85 -18.65 20.13
C THR A 121 -27.21 -17.98 20.31
N ARG A 122 -27.44 -16.82 19.71
CA ARG A 122 -28.72 -16.11 19.77
C ARG A 122 -29.74 -16.62 18.76
N ASP A 123 -29.28 -17.11 17.61
CA ASP A 123 -30.13 -17.75 16.60
C ASP A 123 -30.57 -19.17 17.02
N ASP A 124 -29.82 -19.81 17.92
CA ASP A 124 -30.08 -21.16 18.44
C ASP A 124 -31.06 -21.19 19.64
N VAL A 125 -31.55 -20.03 20.12
CA VAL A 125 -32.47 -19.86 21.29
C VAL A 125 -33.84 -19.35 20.82
#